data_AF-K0SP20-F1
#
_entry.id   AF-K0SP20-F1
#
_cell.length_a   1.000
_cell.length_b   1.000
_cell.length_c   1.000
_cell.angle_alpha   90.00
_cell.angle_beta   90.00
_cell.angle_gamma   90.00
#
_symmetry.space_group_name_H-M   'P 1'
#
loop_
_entity.id
_entity.type
_entity.pdbx_description
1 polymer ?
#
loop_
_entity_poly.entity_id
_entity_poly.type
_entity_poly.pdbx_seq_one_letter_code
_entity_poly.pdbx_strand_id
1 'polypeptide(L)'
;MTNLIVDFPSRRRSSRTTPPDVPTTSAPFAEQQAEQEPKQQRRVSFANVSEMKVVVDIATEDALPDLYYTSREIRAIKHGNCRMLMAIRASGVTMAEFAQRNSSKTEVFMGLEAHLDVPISNEMRMRRRRQIESVLEEQSRQRRRLGVINHADLARVSARESEWARVRARIIGLIHDDA
;
A
#
# COMPACT_ATOMS: atom_id res chain seq x y z
N MET A 1 30.15 2.87 16.23
CA MET A 1 28.69 2.72 16.36
C MET A 1 28.11 4.10 16.58
N THR A 2 27.36 4.66 15.63
CA THR A 2 26.81 6.02 15.73
C THR A 2 25.30 5.94 15.98
N ASN A 3 24.89 6.25 17.21
CA ASN A 3 23.49 6.21 17.62
C ASN A 3 22.68 7.26 16.85
N LEU A 4 21.62 6.81 16.18
CA LEU A 4 20.80 7.64 15.31
C LEU A 4 19.69 8.30 16.13
N ILE A 5 19.99 9.46 16.72
CA ILE A 5 19.01 10.26 17.47
C ILE A 5 18.05 10.91 16.47
N VAL A 6 16.82 10.41 16.43
CA VAL A 6 15.73 10.99 15.64
C VAL A 6 14.94 11.93 16.53
N ASP A 7 15.21 13.22 16.42
CA ASP A 7 14.47 14.26 17.13
C ASP A 7 13.21 14.65 16.33
N PHE A 8 12.03 14.35 16.88
CA PHE A 8 10.75 14.63 16.23
C PHE A 8 10.24 16.03 16.63
N PRO A 9 9.85 16.88 15.66
CA PRO A 9 9.46 18.26 15.96
C PRO A 9 8.17 18.33 16.76
N SER A 10 8.30 18.55 18.07
CA SER A 10 7.18 18.81 18.97
C SER A 10 6.44 20.09 18.56
N ARG A 11 5.14 19.96 18.23
CA ARG A 11 4.25 21.08 17.93
C ARG A 11 4.03 21.93 19.19
N ARG A 12 4.89 22.94 19.40
CA ARG A 12 4.57 24.05 20.32
C ARG A 12 3.33 24.77 19.80
N ARG A 13 2.19 24.56 20.46
CA ARG A 13 0.97 25.36 20.28
C ARG A 13 1.24 26.76 20.85
N SER A 14 1.59 27.72 20.01
CA SER A 14 1.55 29.14 20.40
C SER A 14 0.08 29.56 20.52
N SER A 15 -0.39 29.74 21.74
CA SER A 15 -1.73 30.28 22.02
C SER A 15 -1.82 31.72 21.55
N ARG A 16 -2.89 32.02 20.81
CA ARG A 16 -3.21 33.32 20.22
C ARG A 16 -4.03 34.13 21.22
N THR A 17 -3.50 35.27 21.67
CA THR A 17 -4.24 36.29 22.44
C THR A 17 -3.95 37.67 21.84
N THR A 18 -4.96 38.53 21.81
CA THR A 18 -5.06 39.77 21.02
C THR A 18 -4.55 41.05 21.73
N PRO A 19 -4.33 42.17 20.99
CA PRO A 19 -3.69 43.41 21.49
C PRO A 19 -4.72 44.41 22.08
N PRO A 20 -4.33 45.60 22.61
CA PRO A 20 -3.75 46.75 21.86
C PRO A 20 -2.31 47.09 22.34
N ASP A 21 -1.65 48.26 22.17
CA ASP A 21 -2.02 49.61 21.68
C ASP A 21 -0.78 50.41 21.14
N VAL A 22 -0.91 51.72 20.91
CA VAL A 22 0.09 52.71 20.38
C VAL A 22 0.37 53.84 21.42
N PRO A 23 1.28 54.85 21.21
CA PRO A 23 2.36 55.06 20.21
C PRO A 23 3.72 55.56 20.82
N THR A 24 4.72 55.87 19.96
CA THR A 24 5.58 57.12 19.98
C THR A 24 7.08 56.91 19.65
N THR A 25 7.48 57.41 18.46
CA THR A 25 8.69 58.21 18.11
C THR A 25 10.14 57.81 18.48
N SER A 26 11.02 58.12 17.51
CA SER A 26 12.48 58.33 17.52
C SER A 26 13.41 57.17 17.10
N ALA A 27 14.29 57.51 16.15
CA ALA A 27 15.36 56.69 15.54
C ALA A 27 16.71 57.06 16.22
N PRO A 28 17.93 56.71 15.71
CA PRO A 28 18.29 55.92 14.52
C PRO A 28 19.46 54.90 14.78
N PHE A 29 20.02 54.35 13.69
CA PHE A 29 21.30 53.62 13.60
C PHE A 29 21.48 52.30 14.36
N ALA A 30 21.45 51.19 13.60
CA ALA A 30 22.52 50.20 13.63
C ALA A 30 22.59 49.48 12.28
N GLU A 31 23.68 49.66 11.53
CA GLU A 31 23.99 48.79 10.40
C GLU A 31 24.37 47.41 10.95
N GLN A 32 23.55 46.40 10.68
CA GLN A 32 23.95 45.01 10.82
C GLN A 32 23.62 44.30 9.51
N GLN A 33 24.63 44.26 8.63
CA GLN A 33 24.70 43.31 7.53
C GLN A 33 24.80 41.91 8.12
N ALA A 34 23.66 41.32 8.47
CA ALA A 34 23.57 39.90 8.76
C ALA A 34 23.68 39.15 7.42
N GLU A 35 24.90 38.80 7.03
CA GLU A 35 25.14 37.74 6.06
C GLU A 35 24.50 36.46 6.60
N GLN A 36 23.26 36.20 6.16
CA GLN A 36 22.60 34.93 6.43
C GLN A 36 23.29 33.89 5.56
N GLU A 37 24.25 33.17 6.13
CA GLU A 37 24.75 31.93 5.51
C GLU A 37 23.56 31.10 5.02
N PRO A 38 23.57 30.62 3.77
CA PRO A 38 22.46 29.86 3.23
C PRO A 38 22.36 28.55 4.01
N LYS A 39 21.40 28.49 4.96
CA LYS A 39 21.10 27.34 5.80
C LYS A 39 21.19 26.07 4.97
N GLN A 40 22.25 25.28 5.20
CA GLN A 40 22.53 24.09 4.39
C GLN A 40 21.28 23.22 4.33
N GLN A 41 20.66 23.16 3.15
CA GLN A 41 19.48 22.35 2.95
C GLN A 41 19.88 20.90 3.17
N ARG A 42 19.36 20.28 4.24
CA ARG A 42 19.62 18.88 4.58
C ARG A 42 19.14 18.00 3.42
N ARG A 43 20.08 17.63 2.54
CA ARG A 43 19.81 16.77 1.38
C ARG A 43 19.68 15.33 1.85
N VAL A 44 18.48 14.78 1.69
CA VAL A 44 18.21 13.34 1.87
C VAL A 44 18.35 12.68 0.51
N SER A 45 19.24 11.70 0.40
CA SER A 45 19.35 10.79 -0.75
C SER A 45 18.96 9.38 -0.32
N PHE A 46 18.40 8.62 -1.26
CA PHE A 46 18.05 7.22 -1.05
C PHE A 46 18.95 6.35 -1.93
N ALA A 47 19.33 5.18 -1.44
CA ALA A 47 20.07 4.21 -2.23
C ALA A 47 19.19 3.66 -3.36
N ASN A 48 19.79 3.48 -4.55
CA ASN A 48 19.11 2.83 -5.69
C ASN A 48 18.97 1.30 -5.51
N VAL A 49 19.55 0.76 -4.43
CA VAL A 49 19.55 -0.67 -4.08
C VAL A 49 18.98 -0.79 -2.67
N SER A 50 17.93 -1.59 -2.51
CA SER A 50 17.43 -2.03 -1.21
C SER A 50 17.97 -3.42 -0.90
N GLU A 51 18.77 -3.57 0.14
CA GLU A 51 19.24 -4.87 0.59
C GLU A 51 18.10 -5.63 1.29
N MET A 52 17.53 -6.63 0.60
CA MET A 52 16.41 -7.41 1.12
C MET A 52 16.93 -8.68 1.80
N LYS A 53 17.07 -8.64 3.12
CA LYS A 53 17.28 -9.85 3.92
C LYS A 53 15.94 -10.58 4.09
N VAL A 54 15.81 -11.76 3.47
CA VAL A 54 14.67 -12.65 3.72
C VAL A 54 14.81 -13.22 5.12
N VAL A 55 14.02 -12.70 6.06
CA VAL A 55 13.87 -13.30 7.38
C VAL A 55 12.89 -14.46 7.24
N VAL A 56 13.34 -15.67 7.61
CA VAL A 56 12.57 -16.91 7.39
C VAL A 56 11.35 -16.99 8.31
N ASP A 57 11.44 -16.42 9.51
CA ASP A 57 10.33 -16.28 10.44
C ASP A 57 10.34 -14.90 11.11
N ILE A 58 9.19 -14.21 11.10
CA ILE A 58 9.03 -12.89 11.74
C ILE A 58 8.53 -13.06 13.18
N ALA A 59 7.91 -14.19 13.48
CA ALA A 59 7.60 -14.56 14.85
C ALA A 59 8.90 -15.02 15.55
N THR A 60 9.25 -14.32 16.62
CA THR A 60 10.22 -14.81 17.60
C THR A 60 9.62 -16.00 18.36
N GLU A 61 10.45 -16.85 18.97
CA GLU A 61 10.01 -18.14 19.54
C GLU A 61 8.91 -17.98 20.62
N ASP A 62 8.92 -16.85 21.32
CA ASP A 62 7.92 -16.41 22.30
C ASP A 62 6.57 -16.01 21.69
N ALA A 63 6.55 -15.54 20.43
CA ALA A 63 5.34 -15.16 19.70
C ALA A 63 4.71 -16.31 18.89
N LEU A 64 5.40 -17.43 18.71
CA LEU A 64 4.89 -18.62 18.00
C LEU A 64 3.58 -19.20 18.59
N PRO A 65 3.36 -19.26 19.93
CA PRO A 65 2.12 -19.77 20.51
C PRO A 65 0.90 -18.88 20.25
N ASP A 66 1.11 -17.57 20.05
CA ASP A 66 0.05 -16.57 19.82
C ASP A 66 -0.36 -16.46 18.34
N LEU A 67 0.28 -17.22 17.45
CA LEU A 67 -0.10 -17.28 16.04
C LEU A 67 -1.38 -18.10 15.86
N TYR A 68 -2.38 -17.50 15.18
CA TYR A 68 -3.63 -18.17 14.79
C TYR A 68 -3.45 -19.48 13.99
N TYR A 69 -2.31 -19.67 13.33
CA TYR A 69 -1.97 -20.89 12.60
C TYR A 69 -0.47 -21.17 12.67
N THR A 70 -0.11 -22.42 12.93
CA THR A 70 1.27 -22.90 12.85
C THR A 70 1.77 -22.98 11.41
N SER A 71 3.08 -22.92 11.23
CA SER A 71 3.75 -23.16 9.93
C SER A 71 3.39 -24.52 9.28
N ARG A 72 2.98 -25.52 10.08
CA ARG A 72 2.47 -26.82 9.60
C ARG A 72 1.06 -26.69 9.01
N GLU A 73 0.16 -26.00 9.71
CA GLU A 73 -1.22 -25.77 9.26
C GLU A 73 -1.26 -24.89 8.02
N ILE A 74 -0.48 -23.79 7.99
CA ILE A 74 -0.34 -22.93 6.80
C ILE A 74 0.11 -23.76 5.59
N ARG A 75 1.06 -24.69 5.77
CA ARG A 75 1.53 -25.59 4.70
C ARG A 75 0.45 -26.59 4.28
N ALA A 76 -0.29 -27.17 5.23
CA ALA A 76 -1.40 -28.08 4.95
C ALA A 76 -2.53 -27.40 4.17
N ILE A 77 -2.96 -26.20 4.60
CA ILE A 77 -3.96 -25.36 3.92
C ILE A 77 -3.51 -25.05 2.49
N LYS A 78 -2.27 -24.57 2.29
CA LYS A 78 -1.72 -24.30 0.94
C LYS A 78 -1.71 -25.54 0.06
N HIS A 79 -1.34 -26.71 0.61
CA HIS A 79 -1.29 -27.96 -0.16
C HIS A 79 -2.70 -28.47 -0.51
N GLY A 80 -3.65 -28.45 0.44
CA GLY A 80 -5.05 -28.80 0.21
C GLY A 80 -5.70 -27.92 -0.85
N ASN A 81 -5.54 -26.60 -0.73
CA ASN A 81 -6.05 -25.63 -1.71
C ASN A 81 -5.43 -25.87 -3.09
N CYS A 82 -4.12 -26.11 -3.18
CA CYS A 82 -3.46 -26.42 -4.46
C CYS A 82 -4.05 -27.68 -5.12
N ARG A 83 -4.23 -28.77 -4.37
CA ARG A 83 -4.86 -30.01 -4.87
C ARG A 83 -6.31 -29.79 -5.33
N MET A 84 -7.09 -29.04 -4.55
CA MET A 84 -8.47 -28.69 -4.90
C MET A 84 -8.54 -27.87 -6.19
N LEU A 85 -7.69 -26.85 -6.35
CA LEU A 85 -7.61 -26.03 -7.55
C LEU A 85 -7.17 -26.82 -8.80
N MET A 86 -6.29 -27.82 -8.63
CA MET A 86 -5.92 -28.73 -9.72
C MET A 86 -7.05 -29.69 -10.08
N ALA A 87 -7.78 -30.22 -9.10
CA ALA A 87 -8.97 -31.05 -9.35
C ALA A 87 -10.06 -30.26 -10.09
N ILE A 88 -10.32 -29.01 -9.69
CA ILE A 88 -11.26 -28.10 -10.38
C ILE A 88 -10.84 -27.92 -11.85
N ARG A 89 -9.57 -27.57 -12.11
CA ARG A 89 -9.04 -27.42 -13.48
C ARG A 89 -9.12 -28.71 -14.31
N ALA A 90 -8.83 -29.86 -13.71
CA ALA A 90 -8.89 -31.15 -14.38
C ALA A 90 -10.33 -31.64 -14.62
N SER A 91 -11.31 -31.14 -13.86
CA SER A 91 -12.71 -31.57 -13.97
C SER A 91 -13.42 -31.11 -15.24
N GLY A 92 -12.87 -30.13 -15.96
CA GLY A 92 -13.47 -29.56 -17.18
C GLY A 92 -14.77 -28.78 -16.97
N VAL A 93 -15.21 -28.63 -15.71
CA VAL A 93 -16.47 -27.96 -15.34
C VAL A 93 -16.40 -26.48 -15.70
N THR A 94 -17.37 -26.03 -16.51
CA THR A 94 -17.48 -24.62 -16.90
C THR A 94 -17.94 -23.75 -15.74
N MET A 95 -17.70 -22.43 -15.82
CA MET A 95 -18.19 -21.47 -14.83
C MET A 95 -19.70 -21.58 -14.59
N ALA A 96 -20.48 -21.85 -15.64
CA ALA A 96 -21.95 -21.93 -15.58
C ALA A 96 -22.41 -23.19 -14.83
N GLU A 97 -21.80 -24.35 -15.09
CA GLU A 97 -22.09 -25.60 -14.36
C GLU A 97 -21.63 -25.51 -12.90
N PHE A 98 -20.48 -24.86 -12.66
CA PHE A 98 -20.00 -24.58 -11.31
C PHE A 98 -20.94 -23.63 -10.55
N ALA A 99 -21.51 -22.63 -11.25
CA ALA A 99 -22.53 -21.73 -10.73
C ALA A 99 -23.83 -22.46 -10.35
N GLN A 100 -24.31 -23.35 -11.20
CA GLN A 100 -25.51 -24.17 -10.91
C GLN A 100 -25.30 -25.08 -9.70
N ARG A 101 -24.13 -25.71 -9.56
CA ARG A 101 -23.82 -26.65 -8.45
C ARG A 101 -23.60 -25.97 -7.10
N ASN A 102 -23.22 -24.69 -7.08
CA ASN A 102 -22.91 -23.94 -5.86
C ASN A 102 -23.78 -22.68 -5.72
N SER A 103 -24.98 -22.66 -6.31
CA SER A 103 -25.88 -21.50 -6.33
C SER A 103 -26.29 -20.99 -4.94
N SER A 104 -26.24 -21.84 -3.92
CA SER A 104 -26.49 -21.52 -2.51
C SER A 104 -25.24 -21.15 -1.71
N LYS A 105 -24.06 -21.06 -2.35
CA LYS A 105 -22.76 -20.84 -1.72
C LYS A 105 -21.96 -19.78 -2.47
N THR A 106 -22.29 -18.52 -2.21
CA THR A 106 -21.67 -17.35 -2.85
C THR A 106 -20.16 -17.25 -2.56
N GLU A 107 -19.70 -17.81 -1.43
CA GLU A 107 -18.30 -17.84 -1.04
C GLU A 107 -17.42 -18.62 -2.02
N VAL A 108 -18.01 -19.59 -2.73
CA VAL A 108 -17.32 -20.47 -3.68
C VAL A 108 -16.94 -19.73 -4.97
N PHE A 109 -17.52 -18.55 -5.25
CA PHE A 109 -17.15 -17.69 -6.39
C PHE A 109 -16.16 -16.58 -6.03
N MET A 110 -15.67 -16.53 -4.79
CA MET A 110 -14.73 -15.51 -4.31
C MET A 110 -13.27 -15.87 -4.62
N GLY A 111 -12.87 -15.81 -5.89
CA GLY A 111 -11.46 -15.99 -6.32
C GLY A 111 -11.17 -17.29 -7.07
N LEU A 112 -12.15 -18.20 -7.18
CA LEU A 112 -12.03 -19.41 -8.00
C LEU A 112 -12.24 -19.13 -9.50
N GLU A 113 -12.75 -17.96 -9.89
CA GLU A 113 -13.04 -17.62 -11.28
C GLU A 113 -11.80 -17.69 -12.19
N ALA A 114 -10.63 -17.27 -11.69
CA ALA A 114 -9.34 -17.33 -12.38
C ALA A 114 -8.76 -18.77 -12.49
N HIS A 115 -9.47 -19.76 -11.95
CA HIS A 115 -9.11 -21.18 -12.02
C HIS A 115 -10.09 -21.99 -12.87
N LEU A 116 -11.31 -21.48 -13.07
CA LEU A 116 -12.36 -22.07 -13.90
C LEU A 116 -12.33 -21.57 -15.35
N ASP A 117 -11.84 -20.34 -15.59
CA ASP A 117 -11.74 -19.80 -16.95
C ASP A 117 -10.38 -19.13 -17.23
N VAL A 118 -9.79 -19.46 -18.38
CA VAL A 118 -8.44 -19.02 -18.78
C VAL A 118 -8.43 -17.55 -19.22
N PRO A 119 -9.34 -17.08 -20.10
CA PRO A 119 -9.63 -15.66 -20.32
C PRO A 119 -9.69 -14.82 -19.04
N ILE A 120 -10.51 -15.20 -18.05
CA ILE A 120 -10.63 -14.47 -16.78
C ILE A 120 -9.30 -14.45 -16.01
N SER A 121 -8.59 -15.59 -15.95
CA SER A 121 -7.27 -15.68 -15.30
C SER A 121 -6.23 -14.74 -15.94
N ASN A 122 -6.23 -14.66 -17.27
CA ASN A 122 -5.34 -13.77 -18.02
C ASN A 122 -5.71 -12.30 -17.83
N GLU A 123 -7.00 -11.94 -17.87
CA GLU A 123 -7.47 -10.57 -17.66
C GLU A 123 -7.15 -10.06 -16.24
N MET A 124 -7.38 -10.89 -15.21
CA MET A 124 -7.01 -10.54 -13.83
C MET A 124 -5.48 -10.35 -13.68
N ARG A 125 -4.67 -11.16 -14.35
CA ARG A 125 -3.21 -11.01 -14.39
C ARG A 125 -2.81 -9.70 -15.07
N MET A 126 -3.40 -9.39 -16.23
CA MET A 126 -3.14 -8.17 -16.99
C MET A 126 -3.53 -6.90 -16.22
N ARG A 127 -4.70 -6.89 -15.56
CA ARG A 127 -5.13 -5.76 -14.71
C ARG A 127 -4.19 -5.52 -13.53
N ARG A 128 -3.80 -6.58 -12.80
CA ARG A 128 -2.84 -6.47 -11.69
C ARG A 128 -1.49 -5.96 -12.17
N ARG A 129 -1.03 -6.42 -13.34
CA ARG A 129 0.21 -5.97 -13.96
C ARG A 129 0.15 -4.48 -14.34
N ARG A 130 -0.90 -4.04 -15.04
CA ARG A 130 -1.13 -2.63 -15.41
C ARG A 130 -1.14 -1.71 -14.18
N GLN A 131 -1.82 -2.09 -13.10
CA GLN A 131 -1.85 -1.30 -11.86
C GLN A 131 -0.43 -1.00 -11.33
N ILE A 132 0.45 -2.01 -11.34
CA ILE A 132 1.84 -1.86 -10.88
C ILE A 132 2.63 -1.01 -11.88
N GLU A 133 2.53 -1.31 -13.18
CA GLU A 133 3.24 -0.59 -14.24
C GLU A 133 2.88 0.91 -14.23
N SER A 134 1.61 1.29 -14.18
CA SER A 134 1.19 2.70 -14.17
C SER A 134 1.67 3.48 -12.93
N VAL A 135 1.77 2.84 -11.76
CA VAL A 135 2.33 3.50 -10.56
C VAL A 135 3.85 3.69 -10.71
N LEU A 136 4.58 2.72 -11.27
CA LEU A 136 6.01 2.81 -11.53
C LEU A 136 6.36 3.79 -12.66
N GLU A 137 5.52 3.87 -13.69
CA GLU A 137 5.61 4.86 -14.78
C GLU A 137 5.42 6.28 -14.24
N GLU A 138 4.36 6.52 -13.45
CA GLU A 138 4.11 7.83 -12.84
C GLU A 138 5.23 8.22 -11.88
N GLN A 139 5.73 7.29 -11.06
CA GLN A 139 6.88 7.54 -10.20
C GLN A 139 8.13 7.90 -11.01
N SER A 140 8.37 7.20 -12.14
CA SER A 140 9.48 7.48 -13.05
C SER A 140 9.34 8.84 -13.73
N ARG A 141 8.12 9.21 -14.15
CA ARG A 141 7.79 10.52 -14.74
C ARG A 141 8.09 11.66 -13.76
N GLN A 142 7.67 11.52 -12.51
CA GLN A 142 7.90 12.51 -11.45
C GLN A 142 9.41 12.66 -11.16
N ARG A 143 10.15 11.55 -10.98
CA ARG A 143 11.61 11.59 -10.81
C ARG A 143 12.31 12.33 -11.95
N ARG A 144 11.96 12.04 -13.21
CA ARG A 144 12.60 12.64 -14.40
C ARG A 144 12.28 14.13 -14.61
N ARG A 145 11.09 14.59 -14.21
CA ARG A 145 10.62 15.97 -14.50
C ARG A 145 10.69 16.94 -13.32
N LEU A 146 10.51 16.45 -12.10
CA LEU A 146 10.34 17.27 -10.89
C LEU A 146 11.37 16.97 -9.81
N GLY A 147 12.10 15.85 -9.89
CA GLY A 147 13.04 15.39 -8.87
C GLY A 147 12.40 14.94 -7.54
N VAL A 148 11.18 15.38 -7.26
CA VAL A 148 10.39 15.09 -6.06
C VAL A 148 9.20 14.20 -6.44
N ILE A 149 8.90 13.21 -5.59
CA ILE A 149 7.76 12.30 -5.76
C ILE A 149 6.55 12.86 -5.01
N ASN A 150 5.43 13.05 -5.72
CA ASN A 150 4.15 13.40 -5.11
C ASN A 150 3.37 12.12 -4.78
N HIS A 151 3.32 11.77 -3.49
CA HIS A 151 2.59 10.60 -3.00
C HIS A 151 1.08 10.69 -3.24
N ALA A 152 0.48 11.88 -3.26
CA ALA A 152 -0.95 12.04 -3.55
C ALA A 152 -1.28 11.68 -5.01
N ASP A 153 -0.38 12.00 -5.94
CA ASP A 153 -0.53 11.61 -7.35
C ASP A 153 -0.36 10.10 -7.55
N LEU A 154 0.61 9.47 -6.88
CA LEU A 154 0.77 8.02 -6.91
C LEU A 154 -0.44 7.29 -6.30
N ALA A 155 -0.99 7.81 -5.19
CA ALA A 155 -2.21 7.29 -4.58
C ALA A 155 -3.41 7.42 -5.53
N ARG A 156 -3.54 8.55 -6.23
CA ARG A 156 -4.59 8.79 -7.25
C ARG A 156 -4.48 7.82 -8.43
N VAL A 157 -3.27 7.59 -8.97
CA VAL A 157 -3.05 6.60 -10.04
C VAL A 157 -3.37 5.19 -9.56
N SER A 158 -2.87 4.79 -8.39
CA SER A 158 -3.17 3.49 -7.79
C SER A 158 -4.68 3.30 -7.54
N ALA A 159 -5.38 4.32 -7.04
CA ALA A 159 -6.81 4.28 -6.81
C ALA A 159 -7.61 4.13 -8.11
N ARG A 160 -7.19 4.78 -9.21
CA ARG A 160 -7.81 4.63 -10.53
C ARG A 160 -7.61 3.22 -11.09
N GLU A 161 -6.37 2.74 -11.18
CA GLU A 161 -6.09 1.42 -11.77
C GLU A 161 -6.60 0.25 -10.90
N SER A 162 -6.78 0.46 -9.59
CA SER A 162 -7.40 -0.53 -8.69
C SER A 162 -8.92 -0.46 -8.60
N GLU A 163 -9.58 0.47 -9.31
CA GLU A 163 -11.04 0.69 -9.20
C GLU A 163 -11.84 -0.60 -9.45
N TRP A 164 -11.51 -1.36 -10.50
CA TRP A 164 -12.18 -2.63 -10.78
C TRP A 164 -12.09 -3.61 -9.59
N ALA A 165 -10.93 -3.71 -8.94
CA ALA A 165 -10.74 -4.58 -7.79
C ALA A 165 -11.53 -4.09 -6.58
N ARG A 166 -11.59 -2.77 -6.35
CA ARG A 166 -12.39 -2.15 -5.27
C ARG A 166 -13.90 -2.34 -5.49
N VAL A 167 -14.38 -2.14 -6.72
CA VAL A 167 -15.78 -2.36 -7.10
C VAL A 167 -16.15 -3.84 -6.94
N ARG A 168 -15.30 -4.76 -7.43
CA ARG A 168 -15.52 -6.20 -7.25
C ARG A 168 -15.56 -6.60 -5.78
N ALA A 169 -14.64 -6.11 -4.95
CA ALA A 169 -14.62 -6.39 -3.53
C ALA A 169 -15.89 -5.85 -2.82
N ARG A 170 -16.38 -4.66 -3.21
CA ARG A 170 -17.65 -4.12 -2.69
C ARG A 170 -18.86 -4.99 -3.09
N ILE A 171 -18.96 -5.38 -4.36
CA ILE A 171 -20.06 -6.25 -4.84
C ILE A 171 -20.04 -7.58 -4.08
N ILE A 172 -18.86 -8.16 -3.88
CA ILE A 172 -18.69 -9.37 -3.09
C ILE A 172 -19.15 -9.17 -1.64
N GLY A 173 -18.77 -8.06 -0.98
CA GLY A 173 -19.24 -7.74 0.37
C GLY A 173 -20.77 -7.70 0.45
N LEU A 174 -21.41 -6.91 -0.42
CA LEU A 174 -22.88 -6.78 -0.45
C LEU A 174 -23.60 -8.13 -0.64
N ILE A 175 -23.06 -9.03 -1.47
CA ILE A 175 -23.61 -10.38 -1.68
C ILE A 175 -23.60 -11.25 -0.39
N HIS A 176 -22.73 -10.94 0.58
CA HIS A 176 -22.61 -11.68 1.83
C HIS A 176 -23.11 -10.90 3.06
N ASP A 177 -23.39 -9.59 2.93
CA ASP A 177 -24.06 -8.79 3.96
C ASP A 177 -25.58 -9.06 4.00
N ASP A 178 -26.17 -9.54 2.90
CA ASP A 178 -27.60 -9.88 2.75
C ASP A 178 -27.94 -11.36 3.13
N ALA A 179 -27.06 -12.07 3.86
CA ALA A 179 -27.16 -13.50 4.19
C ALA A 179 -27.14 -13.79 5.70
#